data_AF-G5A319-F1
#
_entry.id   AF-G5A319-F1
#
_cell.length_a   1.000
_cell.length_b   1.000
_cell.length_c   1.000
_cell.angle_alpha   90.00
_cell.angle_beta   90.00
_cell.angle_gamma   90.00
#
_symmetry.space_group_name_H-M   'P 1'
#
loop_
_entity.id
_entity.type
_entity.pdbx_description
1 polymer ?
#
loop_
_entity_poly.entity_id
_entity_poly.type
_entity_poly.pdbx_seq_one_letter_code
_entity_poly.pdbx_strand_id
1 'polypeptide(L)' 'MKFAAVFVLASLVIVGISADDSSSACDRLPCPENAPLICASNGVTYENRCVFDHENCNSGNKWTVLHEGTCSRSEGGR' A
#
# COMPACT_ATOMS: atom_id res chain seq x y z
N MET A 1 -29.46 -23.63 -4.75
CA MET A 1 -29.42 -24.77 -5.70
C MET A 1 -29.93 -24.24 -7.02
N LYS A 2 -29.29 -24.22 -8.18
CA LYS A 2 -28.07 -24.80 -8.81
C LYS A 2 -27.85 -23.86 -10.04
N PHE A 3 -26.67 -23.44 -10.48
CA PHE A 3 -25.65 -24.24 -11.18
C PHE A 3 -24.30 -23.53 -11.09
N ALA A 4 -23.41 -24.11 -10.29
CA ALA A 4 -21.97 -23.97 -10.46
C ALA A 4 -21.53 -24.92 -11.58
N ALA A 5 -20.86 -24.42 -12.61
CA ALA A 5 -19.97 -25.14 -13.54
C ALA A 5 -19.57 -24.13 -14.65
N VAL A 6 -18.35 -23.60 -14.65
CA VAL A 6 -17.24 -24.27 -15.36
C VAL A 6 -17.65 -24.50 -16.83
N PHE A 7 -17.70 -23.42 -17.62
CA PHE A 7 -17.67 -23.51 -19.10
C PHE A 7 -16.23 -23.78 -19.54
N VAL A 8 -15.73 -24.95 -19.15
CA VAL A 8 -14.56 -25.60 -19.72
C VAL A 8 -15.06 -26.38 -20.92
N LEU A 9 -15.30 -25.75 -22.09
CA LEU A 9 -15.65 -26.52 -23.30
C LEU A 9 -15.32 -25.90 -24.67
N ALA A 10 -14.44 -24.89 -24.78
CA ALA A 10 -13.74 -24.65 -26.05
C ALA A 10 -12.44 -23.87 -25.83
N SER A 11 -11.33 -24.47 -26.23
CA SER A 11 -9.96 -24.19 -25.79
C SER A 11 -9.29 -22.91 -26.33
N LEU A 12 -10.02 -21.88 -26.77
CA LEU A 12 -9.41 -20.66 -27.30
C LEU A 12 -10.26 -19.42 -26.96
N VAL A 13 -9.80 -18.66 -25.97
CA VAL A 13 -10.11 -17.24 -25.75
C VAL A 13 -11.56 -16.90 -25.34
N ILE A 14 -11.86 -17.04 -24.06
CA ILE A 14 -12.53 -15.92 -23.37
C ILE A 14 -11.57 -15.54 -22.26
N VAL A 15 -10.79 -14.52 -22.59
CA VAL A 15 -9.82 -13.81 -21.76
C VAL A 15 -10.29 -13.82 -20.32
N GLY A 16 -9.40 -14.25 -19.41
CA GLY A 16 -9.69 -14.22 -17.98
C GLY A 16 -10.26 -12.85 -17.64
N ILE A 17 -11.49 -12.84 -17.13
CA ILE A 17 -11.97 -11.75 -16.29
C ILE A 17 -11.13 -11.82 -15.02
N SER A 18 -9.86 -11.40 -15.13
CA SER A 18 -9.21 -10.74 -14.01
C SER A 18 -10.17 -9.63 -13.67
N ALA A 19 -10.94 -9.80 -12.59
CA ALA A 19 -11.46 -8.64 -11.92
C ALA A 19 -10.20 -7.84 -11.56
N ASP A 20 -9.85 -6.88 -12.40
CA ASP A 20 -9.28 -5.65 -11.91
C ASP A 20 -10.32 -5.11 -10.93
N ASP A 21 -10.26 -5.67 -9.72
CA ASP A 21 -10.55 -4.93 -8.53
C ASP A 21 -9.66 -3.70 -8.66
N SER A 22 -10.23 -2.66 -9.27
CA SER A 22 -9.69 -1.32 -9.29
C SER A 22 -9.81 -0.76 -7.87
N SER A 23 -9.43 -1.55 -6.86
CA SER A 23 -8.87 -1.02 -5.64
C SER A 23 -7.57 -0.39 -6.08
N SER A 24 -7.51 0.93 -5.97
CA SER A 24 -6.22 1.61 -5.90
C SER A 24 -5.39 0.81 -4.91
N ALA A 25 -4.29 0.18 -5.36
CA ALA A 25 -3.49 -0.80 -4.62
C ALA A 25 -2.97 -0.34 -3.24
N CYS A 26 -3.28 0.90 -2.87
CA CYS A 26 -3.06 1.57 -1.61
C CYS A 26 -4.43 1.99 -1.08
N ASP A 27 -4.98 1.21 -0.15
CA ASP A 27 -6.27 1.49 0.48
C ASP A 27 -6.26 2.89 1.12
N ARG A 28 -7.28 3.69 0.82
CA ARG A 28 -7.46 5.06 1.36
C ARG A 28 -8.24 5.07 2.67
N LEU A 29 -7.98 4.11 3.55
CA LEU A 29 -8.62 4.13 4.86
C LEU A 29 -8.17 5.37 5.63
N PRO A 30 -9.08 6.06 6.34
CA PRO A 30 -8.72 7.22 7.13
C PRO A 30 -7.73 6.83 8.23
N CYS A 31 -6.64 7.59 8.34
CA CYS A 31 -5.64 7.37 9.37
C CYS A 31 -6.07 7.99 10.71
N PRO A 32 -5.78 7.34 11.85
CA PRO A 32 -6.03 7.92 13.17
C PRO A 32 -5.11 9.12 13.43
N GLU A 33 -5.66 10.21 13.98
CA GLU A 33 -4.89 11.44 14.28
C GLU A 33 -3.99 11.30 15.51
N ASN A 34 -4.32 10.39 16.45
CA ASN A 34 -3.58 10.19 17.70
C ASN A 34 -2.63 8.98 17.62
N ALA A 35 -1.73 8.99 16.65
CA ALA A 35 -0.71 7.95 16.48
C ALA A 35 0.71 8.54 16.59
N PRO A 36 1.70 7.75 17.00
CA PRO A 36 3.07 8.24 17.12
C PRO A 36 3.66 8.57 15.74
N LEU A 37 4.43 9.67 15.71
CA LEU A 37 5.30 10.02 14.59
C LEU A 37 6.27 8.87 14.28
N ILE A 38 6.72 8.77 13.03
CA ILE A 38 7.75 7.80 12.62
C ILE A 38 8.79 8.45 11.72
N CYS A 39 10.03 7.98 11.81
CA CYS A 39 11.09 8.32 10.87
C CYS A 39 11.24 7.20 9.84
N ALA A 40 11.21 7.55 8.56
CA ALA A 40 11.37 6.61 7.46
C ALA A 40 12.79 6.64 6.88
N SER A 41 13.14 5.60 6.13
CA SER A 41 14.47 5.40 5.54
C SER A 41 14.81 6.40 4.44
N ASN A 42 13.84 7.20 3.98
CA ASN A 42 14.04 8.34 3.10
C ASN A 42 14.39 9.63 3.87
N GLY A 43 14.52 9.56 5.20
CA GLY A 43 14.81 10.70 6.05
C GLY A 43 13.63 11.63 6.31
N VAL A 44 12.43 11.22 5.91
CA VAL A 44 11.19 12.00 6.12
C VAL A 44 10.51 11.52 7.39
N THR A 45 10.04 12.47 8.19
CA THR A 45 9.16 12.19 9.33
C THR A 45 7.73 12.16 8.85
N TYR A 46 7.02 11.08 9.13
CA TYR A 46 5.60 10.95 8.84
C TYR A 46 4.77 11.10 10.12
N GLU A 47 3.59 11.70 9.99
CA GLU A 47 2.66 11.93 11.09
C GLU A 47 2.36 10.64 11.87
N ASN A 48 2.24 9.53 11.14
CA ASN A 48 2.14 8.19 11.72
C ASN A 48 2.42 7.09 10.68
N ARG A 49 2.42 5.84 11.15
CA ARG A 49 2.58 4.62 10.34
C ARG A 49 1.56 4.51 9.19
N CYS A 50 0.30 4.88 9.41
CA CYS A 50 -0.74 4.77 8.39
C CYS A 50 -0.49 5.74 7.23
N VAL A 51 -0.15 6.99 7.53
CA VAL A 51 0.20 7.99 6.51
C VAL A 51 1.44 7.54 5.73
N PHE A 52 2.45 7.01 6.43
CA PHE A 52 3.64 6.44 5.80
C PHE A 52 3.32 5.30 4.85
N ASP A 53 2.56 4.30 5.29
CA ASP A 53 2.24 3.12 4.47
C ASP A 53 1.45 3.54 3.21
N HIS A 54 0.56 4.52 3.33
CA HIS A 54 -0.20 5.07 2.21
C HIS A 54 0.70 5.81 1.20
N GLU A 55 1.58 6.71 1.65
CA GLU A 55 2.49 7.41 0.75
C GLU A 55 3.54 6.48 0.11
N ASN A 56 4.09 5.53 0.89
CA ASN A 56 5.07 4.56 0.40
C ASN A 56 4.47 3.68 -0.70
N CYS A 57 3.23 3.22 -0.48
CA CYS A 57 2.48 2.49 -1.48
C CYS A 57 2.20 3.34 -2.73
N ASN A 58 1.66 4.55 -2.58
CA ASN A 58 1.32 5.42 -3.72
C ASN A 58 2.54 5.83 -4.54
N SER A 59 3.68 6.01 -3.87
CA SER A 59 4.92 6.40 -4.54
C SER A 59 5.59 5.24 -5.26
N GLY A 60 5.15 3.99 -5.03
CA GLY A 60 5.83 2.78 -5.52
C GLY A 60 7.23 2.60 -4.94
N ASN A 61 7.58 3.36 -3.90
CA ASN A 61 8.85 3.29 -3.22
C ASN A 61 8.87 2.12 -2.24
N LYS A 62 10.06 1.79 -1.76
CA LYS A 62 10.29 0.71 -0.77
C LYS A 62 10.99 1.27 0.45
N TRP A 63 10.49 2.39 0.97
CA TRP A 63 11.00 2.95 2.21
C TRP A 63 10.60 2.04 3.37
N THR A 64 11.42 2.05 4.42
CA THR A 64 11.15 1.31 5.66
C THR A 64 11.06 2.29 6.82
N VAL A 65 10.36 1.92 7.88
CA VAL A 65 10.41 2.66 9.14
C VAL A 65 11.77 2.38 9.80
N LEU A 66 12.50 3.44 10.16
CA LEU A 66 13.75 3.32 10.91
C LEU A 66 13.48 3.23 12.41
N HIS A 67 12.68 4.17 12.94
CA HIS A 67 12.30 4.22 14.35
C HIS A 67 11.02 5.06 14.55
N GLU A 68 10.39 4.93 15.72
CA GLU A 68 9.33 5.84 16.17
C GLU A 68 9.92 7.19 16.58
N GLY A 69 9.16 8.26 16.38
CA GLY A 69 9.59 9.64 16.58
C GLY A 69 10.08 10.34 15.30
N THR A 70 10.47 11.61 15.44
CA THR A 70 10.94 12.43 14.32
C THR A 70 12.35 12.02 13.88
N CYS A 71 12.64 12.10 12.58
CA CYS A 71 14.01 11.93 12.09
C CYS A 71 14.94 12.98 12.71
N SER A 72 16.15 12.55 13.06
CA SER A 72 17.24 13.42 13.44
C SER A 72 17.86 14.09 12.21
N ARG A 73 18.62 15.16 12.46
CA ARG A 73 19.30 15.95 11.42
C ARG A 73 20.34 15.14 10.63
N SER A 74 20.73 13.96 11.13
CA SER A 74 21.69 13.05 10.50
C SER A 74 21.04 11.99 9.62
N GLU A 75 19.70 11.84 9.67
CA GLU A 75 18.94 10.79 8.98
C GLU A 75 18.29 11.27 7.67
N GLY A 76 18.35 12.58 7.40
CA GLY A 76 18.01 13.16 6.10
C GLY A 76 19.13 12.93 5.08
N GLY A 77 18.88 12.04 4.11
CA GLY A 77 19.81 11.76 3.02
C GLY A 77 20.21 13.02 2.25
N ARG A 78 21.53 13.16 2.00
CA ARG A 78 22.13 14.17 1.11
C ARG A 78 21.85 13.85 -0.35
#